data_AF-A0AB72Z1F8-F1
#
_entry.id   AF-A0AB72Z1F8-F1
#
_cell.length_a   1.000
_cell.length_b   1.000
_cell.length_c   1.000
_cell.angle_alpha   90.00
_cell.angle_beta   90.00
_cell.angle_gamma   90.00
#
_symmetry.space_group_name_H-M   'P 1'
#
loop_
_entity.id
_entity.type
_entity.pdbx_description
1 polymer ?
#
loop_
_entity_poly.entity_id
_entity_poly.type
_entity_poly.pdbx_seq_one_letter_code
_entity_poly.pdbx_strand_id
1 'polypeptide(L)' 'MWIWEHESGWRWNATNPTSGAYGIPQSYPASKLATTGSDWKDNAATQIKWGLRYIKSRYGSPGKAKEFWLNNNAY' A
#
# COMPACT_ATOMS: atom_id res chain seq x y z
N MET A 1 -6.46 0.13 -8.51
CA MET A 1 -5.90 1.31 -7.83
C MET A 1 -4.63 1.68 -8.58
N TRP A 2 -4.56 2.85 -9.24
CA TRP A 2 -3.40 3.26 -10.04
C TRP A 2 -2.09 3.26 -9.25
N ILE A 3 -2.17 3.64 -7.96
CA ILE A 3 -1.03 3.68 -7.03
C ILE A 3 -0.43 2.28 -6.83
N TRP A 4 -1.25 1.26 -6.54
CA TRP A 4 -0.75 -0.09 -6.28
C TRP A 4 -0.17 -0.80 -7.51
N GLU A 5 -0.66 -0.45 -8.71
CA GLU A 5 -0.07 -0.90 -9.96
C GLU A 5 1.40 -0.45 -10.05
N HIS A 6 1.67 0.81 -9.69
CA HIS A 6 3.02 1.36 -9.73
C HIS A 6 3.88 0.92 -8.54
N GLU A 7 3.30 0.83 -7.35
CA GLU A 7 4.01 0.44 -6.13
C GLU A 7 4.47 -1.02 -6.14
N SER A 8 3.63 -1.94 -6.63
CA SER A 8 3.90 -3.38 -6.54
C SER A 8 3.42 -4.21 -7.73
N GLY A 9 2.72 -3.63 -8.71
CA GLY A 9 2.00 -4.39 -9.73
C GLY A 9 0.99 -5.36 -9.13
N TRP A 10 0.34 -4.97 -8.03
CA TRP A 10 -0.57 -5.82 -7.23
C TRP A 10 0.04 -7.07 -6.63
N ARG A 11 1.37 -7.18 -6.56
CA ARG A 11 2.04 -8.34 -5.98
C ARG A 11 2.05 -8.26 -4.46
N TRP A 12 1.32 -9.16 -3.82
CA TRP A 12 1.27 -9.28 -2.35
C TRP A 12 2.62 -9.65 -1.71
N ASN A 13 3.53 -10.24 -2.49
CA ASN A 13 4.87 -10.64 -2.05
C ASN A 13 5.98 -9.67 -2.52
N ALA A 14 5.63 -8.52 -3.10
CA ALA A 14 6.62 -7.53 -3.50
C ALA A 14 7.33 -6.95 -2.27
N THR A 15 8.66 -7.06 -2.26
CA THR A 15 9.51 -6.41 -1.26
C THR A 15 10.43 -5.45 -1.97
N ASN A 16 10.41 -4.18 -1.58
CA ASN A 16 11.40 -3.23 -2.06
C ASN A 16 12.76 -3.56 -1.40
N PRO A 17 13.81 -3.87 -2.19
CA PRO A 17 15.09 -4.35 -1.64
C PRO A 17 15.86 -3.27 -0.88
N THR A 18 15.59 -1.99 -1.15
CA THR A 18 16.30 -0.87 -0.54
C THR A 18 15.60 -0.42 0.75
N SER A 19 14.27 -0.23 0.71
CA SER A 19 13.52 0.28 1.85
C SER A 19 12.96 -0.82 2.75
N GLY A 20 12.78 -2.04 2.26
CA GLY A 20 12.05 -3.10 2.96
C GLY A 20 10.53 -2.89 3.00
N ALA A 21 10.00 -1.96 2.20
CA ALA A 21 8.55 -1.82 2.01
C ALA A 21 7.95 -3.11 1.43
N TYR A 22 6.75 -3.48 1.88
CA TYR A 22 6.19 -4.80 1.58
C TYR A 22 4.73 -4.79 1.09
N GLY A 23 4.45 -5.72 0.20
CA GLY A 23 3.13 -6.11 -0.26
C GLY A 23 2.48 -5.12 -1.21
N ILE A 24 1.19 -5.34 -1.48
CA ILE A 24 0.39 -4.51 -2.39
C ILE A 24 0.53 -3.01 -2.10
N PRO A 25 0.38 -2.54 -0.84
CA PRO A 25 0.44 -1.12 -0.51
C PRO A 25 1.85 -0.61 -0.22
N GLN A 26 2.90 -1.42 -0.47
CA GLN A 26 4.30 -1.12 -0.14
C GLN A 26 4.46 -0.47 1.24
N SER A 27 3.95 -1.14 2.27
CA SER A 27 3.91 -0.58 3.63
C SER A 27 5.31 -0.55 4.26
N TYR A 28 5.70 0.60 4.81
CA TYR A 28 6.94 0.77 5.56
C TYR A 28 6.70 1.41 6.95
N PRO A 29 7.18 0.78 8.04
CA PRO A 29 7.63 -0.62 8.11
C PRO A 29 6.49 -1.60 7.82
N ALA A 30 6.81 -2.74 7.20
CA ALA A 30 5.87 -3.79 6.82
C ALA A 30 4.99 -4.30 7.99
N SER A 31 5.53 -4.26 9.21
CA SER A 31 4.84 -4.66 10.45
C SER A 31 3.53 -3.92 10.70
N LYS A 32 3.32 -2.74 10.09
CA LYS A 32 2.05 -2.01 10.16
C LYS A 32 0.86 -2.84 9.65
N LEU A 33 1.10 -3.73 8.68
CA LEU A 33 0.06 -4.59 8.11
C LEU A 33 -0.54 -5.55 9.15
N ALA A 34 0.25 -5.94 10.17
CA ALA A 34 -0.18 -6.81 11.26
C ALA A 34 -1.38 -6.27 12.06
N THR A 35 -1.62 -4.96 12.01
CA THR A 35 -2.78 -4.31 12.65
C THR A 35 -4.12 -4.70 12.01
N THR A 36 -4.11 -5.26 10.80
CA THR A 36 -5.34 -5.70 10.11
C THR A 36 -5.58 -7.20 10.22
N GLY A 37 -4.53 -8.00 10.41
CA GLY A 37 -4.59 -9.44 10.59
C GLY A 37 -3.18 -10.02 10.74
N SER A 38 -3.03 -11.12 11.48
CA SER A 38 -1.75 -11.81 11.67
C SER A 38 -1.24 -12.50 10.40
N ASP A 39 -2.13 -12.77 9.44
CA ASP A 39 -1.86 -13.39 8.15
C ASP A 39 -1.40 -12.40 7.06
N TRP A 40 -1.12 -11.16 7.44
CA TRP A 40 -0.83 -10.05 6.53
C TRP A 40 0.30 -10.31 5.53
N LYS A 41 1.23 -11.20 5.87
CA LYS A 41 2.37 -11.52 5.02
C LYS A 41 1.92 -12.29 3.78
N ASP A 42 0.98 -13.22 3.92
CA ASP A 42 0.60 -14.14 2.85
C ASP A 42 -0.86 -13.94 2.37
N ASN A 43 -1.57 -12.94 2.90
CA ASN A 43 -2.96 -12.64 2.56
C ASN A 43 -3.12 -11.27 1.88
N ALA A 44 -3.32 -11.28 0.55
CA ALA A 44 -3.58 -10.10 -0.25
C ALA A 44 -4.81 -9.29 0.21
N ALA A 45 -5.87 -9.94 0.68
CA ALA A 45 -7.07 -9.26 1.17
C ALA A 45 -6.79 -8.48 2.45
N THR A 46 -5.97 -9.03 3.36
CA THR A 46 -5.50 -8.33 4.56
C THR A 46 -4.69 -7.09 4.18
N GLN A 47 -3.79 -7.20 3.19
CA GLN A 47 -3.00 -6.07 2.69
C GLN A 47 -3.86 -4.98 2.04
N ILE A 48 -4.83 -5.37 1.20
CA ILE A 48 -5.78 -4.45 0.56
C ILE A 48 -6.61 -3.71 1.62
N LYS A 49 -7.14 -4.43 2.61
CA LYS A 49 -7.93 -3.85 3.70
C LYS A 49 -7.11 -2.83 4.50
N TRP A 50 -5.85 -3.13 4.79
CA TRP A 50 -4.95 -2.16 5.43
C TRP A 50 -4.70 -0.95 4.52
N GLY A 51 -4.37 -1.17 3.24
CA GLY A 51 -4.09 -0.12 2.27
C GLY A 51 -5.27 0.84 2.07
N LEU A 52 -6.51 0.32 2.00
CA LEU A 52 -7.72 1.15 1.93
C LEU A 52 -7.94 1.99 3.19
N ARG A 53 -7.67 1.44 4.38
CA ARG A 53 -7.73 2.19 5.64
C ARG A 53 -6.70 3.32 5.66
N TYR A 54 -5.47 3.04 5.24
CA TYR A 54 -4.42 4.04 5.13
C TYR A 54 -4.80 5.16 4.15
N ILE A 55 -5.28 4.80 2.95
CA ILE A 55 -5.71 5.77 1.94
C ILE A 55 -6.83 6.66 2.47
N LYS A 56 -7.83 6.07 3.13
CA LYS A 56 -8.92 6.82 3.74
C LYS A 56 -8.40 7.77 4.82
N SER A 57 -7.49 7.32 5.67
CA SER A 57 -6.94 8.15 6.75
C SER A 57 -6.04 9.29 6.25
N ARG A 58 -5.22 9.03 5.23
CA ARG A 58 -4.21 9.98 4.75
C ARG A 58 -4.75 10.94 3.69
N TYR A 59 -5.58 10.43 2.77
CA TYR A 59 -6.04 11.14 1.59
C TYR A 59 -7.57 11.30 1.54
N GLY A 60 -8.32 10.62 2.40
CA GLY A 60 -9.79 10.63 2.43
C GLY A 60 -10.43 9.68 1.42
N SER A 61 -9.93 9.61 0.19
CA SER A 61 -10.43 8.70 -0.84
C SER A 61 -9.34 8.22 -1.80
N PRO A 62 -9.54 7.10 -2.51
CA PRO A 62 -8.64 6.65 -3.58
C PRO A 62 -8.40 7.69 -4.68
N GLY A 63 -9.43 8.47 -5.04
CA GLY A 63 -9.31 9.53 -6.05
C GLY A 63 -8.40 10.67 -5.60
N LYS A 64 -8.58 11.13 -4.35
CA LYS A 64 -7.71 12.15 -3.73
C LYS A 64 -6.28 11.67 -3.55
N ALA A 65 -6.09 10.39 -3.23
CA ALA A 65 -4.76 9.79 -3.19
C ALA A 65 -4.12 9.88 -4.58
N LYS A 66 -4.82 9.46 -5.64
CA LYS A 66 -4.32 9.54 -7.02
C LYS A 66 -3.94 10.97 -7.40
N GLU A 67 -4.81 11.95 -7.14
CA GLU A 67 -4.51 13.37 -7.40
C GLU A 67 -3.29 13.85 -6.62
N PHE A 68 -3.17 13.49 -5.34
CA PHE A 68 -2.00 13.85 -4.53
C PHE A 68 -0.70 13.34 -5.16
N TRP A 69 -0.66 12.10 -5.64
CA TRP A 69 0.53 11.52 -6.26
C TRP A 69 0.85 12.17 -7.61
N LEU A 70 -0.17 12.43 -8.45
CA LEU A 70 0.02 13.12 -9.72
C LEU A 70 0.51 14.56 -9.54
N ASN A 71 -0.01 15.28 -8.56
CA ASN A 71 0.33 16.69 -8.34
C ASN A 71 1.68 16.90 -7.66
N ASN A 72 2.19 15.91 -6.92
CA ASN A 72 3.48 16.02 -6.23
C ASN A 72 4.67 15.57 -7.09
N ASN A 73 4.49 15.25 -8.38
CA ASN A 73 5.55 14.76 -9.27
C ASN A 73 6.42 13.67 -8.63
N ALA A 74 5.82 12.86 -7.74
CA ALA A 74 6.49 11.71 -7.14
C ALA A 74 6.49 10.61 -8.20
N TYR A 75 7.41 10.77 -9.16
CA TYR A 75 7.82 9.79 -10.15
C TYR A 75 8.96 8.96 -9.58
#